data_AF-A0A832G3E8-F1
#
_entry.id   AF-A0A832G3E8-F1
#
_cell.length_a   1.000
_cell.length_b   1.000
_cell.length_c   1.000
_cell.angle_alpha   90.00
_cell.angle_beta   90.00
_cell.angle_gamma   90.00
#
_symmetry.space_group_name_H-M   'P 1'
#
loop_
_entity.id
_entity.type
_entity.pdbx_description
1 polymer ?
#
loop_
_entity_poly.entity_id
_entity_poly.type
_entity_poly.pdbx_seq_one_letter_code
_entity_poly.pdbx_strand_id
1 'polypeptide(L)'
;MFFRRQLVHPTDPKEGTLGYEELNLVDIGDIVEATGEVGKTERGEISVIVHKFRILTKSVRPLPDQWKGLKDRELLLRKRYLHTILDRESFERFGKISEMIAAIREFLNSRGFMEFHTPVIQPQYGGGTAKTVQKHM
;
A
#
# COMPACT_ATOMS: atom_id res chain seq x y z
N MET A 1 -4.24 -4.12 18.75
CA MET A 1 -3.49 -3.14 19.60
C MET A 1 -4.25 -2.99 20.90
N PHE A 2 -3.55 -2.80 22.01
CA PHE A 2 -4.15 -2.66 23.32
C PHE A 2 -3.69 -1.35 23.97
N PHE A 3 -4.66 -0.53 24.37
CA PHE A 3 -4.40 0.78 24.99
C PHE A 3 -4.80 0.73 26.47
N ARG A 4 -3.93 1.22 27.35
CA ARG A 4 -4.25 1.42 28.78
C ARG A 4 -4.03 2.88 29.15
N ARG A 5 -4.99 3.48 29.85
CA ARG A 5 -4.95 4.90 30.24
C ARG A 5 -3.67 5.32 30.96
N GLN A 6 -3.09 4.43 31.76
CA GLN A 6 -1.88 4.70 32.54
C GLN A 6 -0.57 4.49 31.77
N LEU A 7 -0.61 3.85 30.60
CA LEU A 7 0.59 3.49 29.83
C LEU A 7 0.82 4.39 28.61
N VAL A 8 -0.24 4.97 28.05
CA VAL A 8 -0.12 5.81 26.85
C VAL A 8 0.44 7.18 27.23
N HIS A 9 1.49 7.61 26.54
CA HIS A 9 2.06 8.95 26.67
C HIS A 9 1.00 10.05 26.44
N PRO A 10 1.13 11.22 27.09
CA PRO A 10 0.20 12.33 26.86
C PRO A 10 0.26 12.84 25.42
N THR A 11 -0.81 13.52 25.00
CA THR A 11 -0.90 14.14 23.68
C THR A 11 0.19 15.22 23.52
N ASP A 12 0.97 15.11 22.46
CA ASP A 12 1.94 16.12 22.04
C ASP A 12 1.69 16.47 20.56
N PRO A 13 1.10 17.66 20.28
CA PRO A 13 0.83 18.11 18.92
C PRO A 13 2.09 18.30 18.06
N LYS A 14 3.25 18.62 18.65
CA LYS A 14 4.49 18.84 17.88
C LYS A 14 5.00 17.54 17.28
N GLU A 15 4.85 16.46 18.02
CA GLU A 15 5.29 15.13 17.62
C GLU A 15 4.18 14.31 16.94
N GLY A 16 2.94 14.83 16.89
CA GLY A 16 1.76 14.11 16.41
C GLY A 16 1.36 12.93 17.29
N THR A 17 1.77 12.94 18.57
CA THR A 17 1.48 11.88 19.54
C THR A 17 0.10 12.10 20.14
N LEU A 18 -0.71 11.04 20.22
CA LEU A 18 -2.02 11.07 20.88
C LEU A 18 -1.99 10.31 22.20
N GLY A 19 -2.58 10.93 23.21
CA GLY A 19 -2.90 10.35 24.50
C GLY A 19 -4.19 9.55 24.48
N TYR A 20 -4.48 8.92 25.61
CA TYR A 20 -5.62 8.01 25.74
C TYR A 20 -6.98 8.70 25.51
N GLU A 21 -7.13 9.95 25.95
CA GLU A 21 -8.39 10.70 25.83
C GLU A 21 -8.69 11.09 24.38
N GLU A 22 -7.65 11.30 23.58
CA GLU A 22 -7.75 11.73 22.17
C GLU A 22 -7.79 10.56 21.17
N LEU A 23 -7.84 9.31 21.64
CA LEU A 23 -7.95 8.13 20.75
C LEU A 23 -9.25 8.12 19.92
N ASN A 24 -10.28 8.84 20.36
CA ASN A 24 -11.51 9.04 19.60
C ASN A 24 -11.32 9.89 18.33
N LEU A 25 -10.17 10.57 18.19
CA LEU A 25 -9.82 11.31 16.99
C LEU A 25 -9.29 10.39 15.89
N VAL A 26 -9.12 9.09 16.09
CA VAL A 26 -8.58 8.16 15.07
C VAL A 26 -9.71 7.60 14.23
N ASP A 27 -9.58 7.71 12.91
CA ASP A 27 -10.57 7.24 11.95
C ASP A 27 -10.08 6.00 11.18
N ILE A 28 -11.03 5.25 10.63
CA ILE A 28 -10.71 4.14 9.73
C ILE A 28 -10.00 4.67 8.49
N GLY A 29 -8.82 4.11 8.21
CA GLY A 29 -7.97 4.47 7.09
C GLY A 29 -6.84 5.43 7.45
N ASP A 30 -6.80 5.94 8.69
CA ASP A 30 -5.65 6.70 9.18
C ASP A 30 -4.38 5.83 9.19
N ILE A 31 -3.27 6.45 8.83
CA ILE A 31 -1.94 5.82 8.92
C ILE A 31 -1.35 6.21 10.27
N VAL A 32 -1.08 5.22 11.09
CA VAL A 32 -0.67 5.39 12.48
C VAL A 32 0.60 4.61 12.81
N GLU A 33 1.36 5.14 13.75
CA GLU A 33 2.50 4.49 14.38
C GLU A 33 2.10 4.09 15.81
N ALA A 34 2.37 2.84 16.16
CA ALA A 34 2.16 2.34 17.52
C ALA A 34 3.45 1.68 18.01
N THR A 35 4.00 2.20 19.12
CA THR A 35 5.20 1.67 19.76
C THR A 35 4.83 1.10 21.12
N GLY A 36 5.29 -0.12 21.37
CA GLY A 36 4.78 -0.92 22.48
C GLY A 36 5.50 -2.25 22.64
N GLU A 37 5.11 -2.96 23.70
CA GLU A 37 5.53 -4.34 23.93
C GLU A 37 4.60 -5.29 23.17
N VAL A 38 5.16 -6.35 22.59
CA VAL A 38 4.37 -7.39 21.94
C VAL A 38 3.93 -8.41 22.97
N GLY A 39 2.63 -8.65 23.07
CA GLY A 39 2.03 -9.63 23.97
C GLY A 39 0.93 -10.45 23.28
N LYS A 40 0.28 -11.33 24.05
CA LYS A 40 -0.91 -12.07 23.61
C LYS A 40 -2.10 -11.68 24.48
N THR A 41 -3.28 -11.55 23.86
CA THR A 41 -4.53 -11.36 24.59
C THR A 41 -4.96 -12.66 25.28
N GLU A 42 -5.94 -12.60 26.18
CA GLU A 42 -6.53 -13.80 26.81
C GLU A 42 -7.12 -14.77 25.77
N ARG A 43 -7.51 -14.25 24.60
CA ARG A 43 -8.00 -15.04 23.45
C ARG A 43 -6.88 -15.55 22.53
N GLY A 44 -5.61 -15.27 22.86
CA GLY A 44 -4.43 -15.75 22.13
C GLY A 44 -3.99 -14.88 20.95
N GLU A 45 -4.63 -13.74 20.71
CA GLU A 45 -4.28 -12.85 19.60
C GLU A 45 -2.98 -12.08 19.90
N ILE A 46 -2.03 -12.09 18.97
CA ILE A 46 -0.80 -11.28 19.07
C ILE A 46 -1.18 -9.82 18.95
N SER A 47 -0.79 -9.01 19.94
CA SER A 47 -1.14 -7.59 20.01
C SER A 47 0.01 -6.77 20.58
N VAL A 48 0.05 -5.50 20.19
CA VAL A 48 0.97 -4.50 20.77
C VAL A 48 0.28 -3.81 21.94
N ILE A 49 0.91 -3.83 23.12
CA ILE A 49 0.55 -3.03 24.30
C ILE A 49 1.22 -1.66 24.13
N VAL A 50 0.41 -0.67 23.74
CA VAL A 50 0.92 0.60 23.22
C VAL A 50 1.30 1.54 24.37
N HIS A 51 2.53 2.06 24.35
CA HIS A 51 2.95 3.17 25.22
C HIS A 51 3.01 4.50 24.45
N LYS A 52 3.43 4.49 23.17
CA LYS A 52 3.45 5.68 22.31
C LYS A 52 2.59 5.45 21.07
N PHE A 53 1.70 6.37 20.77
CA PHE A 53 0.82 6.30 19.62
C PHE A 53 0.84 7.62 18.85
N ARG A 54 1.03 7.57 17.53
CA ARG A 54 1.11 8.77 16.69
C ARG A 54 0.27 8.62 15.44
N ILE A 55 -0.34 9.72 15.02
CA ILE A 55 -0.93 9.81 13.68
C ILE A 55 0.16 10.28 12.73
N LEU A 56 0.49 9.45 11.74
CA LEU A 56 1.44 9.80 10.68
C LEU A 56 0.71 10.54 9.54
N THR A 57 -0.50 10.12 9.22
CA THR A 57 -1.33 10.76 8.20
C THR A 57 -2.81 10.50 8.45
N LYS A 58 -3.59 11.57 8.33
CA LYS A 58 -5.06 11.53 8.37
C LYS A 58 -5.64 11.12 7.04
N SER A 59 -6.61 10.20 7.07
CA SER A 59 -7.42 9.86 5.91
C SER A 59 -8.55 10.88 5.76
N VAL A 60 -8.33 11.89 4.91
CA VAL A 60 -9.31 12.98 4.67
C VAL A 60 -10.62 12.45 4.05
N ARG A 61 -10.58 11.29 3.39
CA ARG A 61 -11.76 10.62 2.84
C ARG A 61 -11.93 9.29 3.54
N PRO A 62 -13.12 8.94 4.03
CA PRO A 62 -13.34 7.64 4.64
C PRO A 62 -13.11 6.55 3.59
N LEU A 63 -12.53 5.42 4.03
CA LEU A 63 -12.44 4.24 3.18
C LEU A 63 -13.87 3.79 2.80
N PRO A 64 -14.11 3.45 1.52
CA PRO A 64 -15.40 2.93 1.13
C PRO A 64 -15.65 1.60 1.82
N ASP A 65 -16.91 1.38 2.22
CA ASP A 65 -17.33 0.14 2.88
C ASP A 65 -16.98 -1.09 2.02
N GLN A 66 -16.27 -2.05 2.61
CA GLN A 66 -15.71 -3.24 1.95
C GLN A 66 -16.78 -4.03 1.16
N TRP A 67 -18.04 -3.95 1.57
CA TRP A 67 -19.13 -4.78 1.04
C TRP A 67 -19.95 -4.12 -0.07
N LYS A 68 -19.98 -2.78 -0.14
CA LYS A 68 -20.87 -2.04 -1.07
C LYS A 68 -20.14 -1.23 -2.14
N GLY A 69 -18.86 -0.87 -1.95
CA GLY A 69 -18.28 0.25 -2.70
C GLY A 69 -17.51 -0.05 -4.00
N LEU A 70 -16.95 -1.26 -4.17
CA LEU A 70 -15.86 -1.47 -5.15
C LEU A 70 -15.97 -2.79 -5.93
N LYS A 71 -17.18 -3.15 -6.39
CA LYS A 71 -17.36 -4.26 -7.35
C LYS A 71 -17.21 -3.83 -8.81
N ASP A 72 -17.36 -2.54 -9.09
CA ASP A 72 -17.21 -2.01 -10.44
C ASP A 72 -15.73 -2.07 -10.89
N ARG A 73 -15.48 -2.85 -11.94
CA ARG A 73 -14.15 -3.04 -12.51
C ARG A 73 -13.54 -1.75 -13.04
N GLU A 74 -14.34 -0.84 -13.60
CA GLU A 74 -13.84 0.44 -14.08
C GLU A 74 -13.36 1.31 -12.91
N LEU A 75 -14.15 1.38 -11.84
CA LEU A 75 -13.80 2.13 -10.64
C LEU A 75 -12.54 1.59 -9.98
N LEU A 76 -12.37 0.26 -9.93
CA LEU A 76 -11.16 -0.40 -9.43
C LEU A 76 -9.90 -0.08 -10.26
N LEU A 77 -10.06 0.03 -11.58
CA LEU A 77 -8.97 0.43 -12.48
C LEU A 77 -8.59 1.91 -12.26
N ARG A 78 -9.59 2.79 -12.11
CA ARG A 78 -9.37 4.23 -11.88
C ARG A 78 -8.83 4.55 -10.48
N LYS A 79 -9.28 3.81 -9.45
CA LYS A 79 -8.90 3.99 -8.05
C LYS A 79 -8.08 2.80 -7.55
N ARG A 80 -7.02 2.46 -8.29
CA ARG A 80 -6.16 1.31 -8.00
C ARG A 80 -5.61 1.31 -6.57
N TYR A 81 -5.29 2.48 -6.04
CA TYR A 81 -4.81 2.65 -4.66
C TYR A 81 -5.83 2.16 -3.61
N LEU A 82 -7.13 2.39 -3.82
CA LEU A 82 -8.17 1.83 -2.93
C LEU A 82 -8.30 0.33 -3.10
N HIS A 83 -8.21 -0.16 -4.35
CA HIS A 83 -8.30 -1.58 -4.62
C HIS A 83 -7.20 -2.37 -3.90
N THR A 84 -5.95 -1.91 -3.95
CA THR A 84 -4.83 -2.60 -3.30
C THR A 84 -4.86 -2.52 -1.77
N ILE A 85 -5.51 -1.51 -1.19
CA ILE A 85 -5.69 -1.40 0.28
C ILE A 85 -6.76 -2.38 0.76
N LEU A 86 -7.83 -2.56 -0.01
CA LEU A 86 -9.00 -3.35 0.40
C LEU A 86 -8.89 -4.82 0.01
N ASP A 87 -8.20 -5.12 -1.10
CA ASP A 87 -7.97 -6.48 -1.58
C ASP A 87 -6.47 -6.82 -1.58
N ARG A 88 -6.08 -7.58 -0.57
CA ARG A 88 -4.71 -8.06 -0.41
C ARG A 88 -4.29 -8.98 -1.56
N GLU A 89 -5.20 -9.77 -2.12
CA GLU A 89 -4.87 -10.68 -3.21
C GLU A 89 -4.43 -9.89 -4.46
N SER A 90 -5.12 -8.80 -4.78
CA SER A 90 -4.71 -7.91 -5.86
C SER A 90 -3.34 -7.27 -5.64
N PHE A 91 -2.99 -6.89 -4.40
CA PHE A 91 -1.64 -6.41 -4.08
C PHE A 91 -0.59 -7.50 -4.32
N GLU A 92 -0.85 -8.72 -3.85
CA GLU A 92 0.04 -9.87 -4.01
C GLU A 92 0.25 -10.25 -5.49
N ARG A 93 -0.78 -10.12 -6.34
CA ARG A 93 -0.65 -10.33 -7.79
C ARG A 93 0.37 -9.38 -8.42
N PHE A 94 0.42 -8.11 -8.00
CA PHE A 94 1.44 -7.17 -8.50
C PHE A 94 2.85 -7.54 -8.01
N GLY A 95 2.97 -8.02 -6.76
CA GLY A 95 4.21 -8.58 -6.23
C GLY A 95 4.73 -9.73 -7.10
N LYS A 96 3.85 -10.68 -7.44
CA LYS A 96 4.20 -11.81 -8.33
C LYS A 96 4.66 -11.36 -9.72
N ILE A 97 4.05 -10.33 -10.31
CA ILE A 97 4.51 -9.78 -11.59
C ILE A 97 5.95 -9.24 -11.47
N SER A 98 6.26 -8.55 -10.38
CA SER A 98 7.61 -8.06 -10.10
C SER A 98 8.62 -9.22 -9.99
N GLU A 99 8.27 -10.26 -9.23
CA GLU A 99 9.08 -11.47 -9.09
C GLU A 99 9.29 -12.19 -10.42
N MET A 100 8.25 -12.31 -11.25
CA MET A 100 8.34 -12.91 -12.58
C MET A 100 9.31 -12.15 -13.49
N ILE A 101 9.24 -10.82 -13.51
CA ILE A 101 10.15 -9.98 -14.30
C ILE A 101 11.58 -10.15 -13.81
N ALA A 102 11.80 -10.15 -12.49
CA ALA A 102 13.11 -10.37 -11.90
C ALA A 102 13.68 -11.75 -12.28
N ALA A 103 12.86 -12.79 -12.23
CA ALA A 103 13.26 -14.15 -12.60
C ALA A 103 13.65 -14.26 -14.08
N ILE A 104 12.90 -13.61 -14.99
CA ILE A 104 13.23 -13.59 -16.43
C ILE A 104 14.57 -12.90 -16.66
N ARG A 105 14.80 -11.76 -15.99
CA ARG A 105 16.09 -11.04 -16.08
C ARG A 105 17.25 -11.90 -15.62
N GLU A 106 17.14 -12.52 -14.45
CA GLU A 106 18.19 -13.38 -13.89
C GLU A 106 18.52 -14.57 -14.82
N PHE A 107 17.48 -15.19 -15.38
CA PHE A 107 17.63 -16.29 -16.33
C PHE A 107 18.36 -15.91 -17.61
N LEU A 108 18.13 -14.70 -18.14
CA LEU A 108 18.82 -14.21 -19.34
C LEU A 108 20.24 -13.74 -19.00
N ASN A 109 20.42 -13.02 -17.90
CA ASN A 109 21.71 -12.51 -17.44
C ASN A 109 22.71 -13.64 -17.17
N SER A 110 22.26 -14.71 -16.50
CA SER A 110 23.09 -15.91 -16.23
C SER A 110 23.58 -16.63 -17.50
N ARG A 111 23.05 -16.28 -18.67
CA ARG A 111 23.46 -16.81 -19.98
C ARG A 111 24.22 -15.79 -20.84
N GLY A 112 24.60 -14.66 -20.28
CA GLY A 112 25.39 -13.63 -20.98
C GLY A 112 24.59 -12.73 -21.92
N PHE A 113 23.25 -12.71 -21.81
CA PHE A 113 22.46 -11.68 -22.50
C PHE A 113 22.70 -10.31 -21.85
N MET A 114 22.71 -9.26 -22.67
CA MET A 114 22.84 -7.87 -22.23
C MET A 114 21.48 -7.18 -22.32
N GLU A 115 20.95 -6.69 -21.19
CA GLU A 115 19.75 -5.84 -21.18
C GLU A 115 20.11 -4.43 -21.69
N PHE A 116 19.37 -3.93 -22.68
CA PHE A 116 19.52 -2.57 -23.21
C PHE A 116 18.16 -1.95 -23.53
N HIS A 117 18.10 -0.62 -23.56
CA HIS A 117 16.88 0.13 -23.87
C HIS A 117 16.91 0.66 -25.31
N THR A 118 15.79 0.48 -26.02
CA THR A 118 15.57 1.06 -27.35
C THR A 118 14.55 2.21 -27.29
N PRO A 119 14.62 3.18 -28.22
CA PRO A 119 13.64 4.27 -28.28
C PRO A 119 12.20 3.74 -28.44
N VAL A 120 11.29 4.21 -27.59
CA VAL A 120 9.86 3.85 -27.62
C VAL A 120 9.11 4.63 -28.69
N ILE A 121 9.44 5.91 -28.89
CA ILE A 121 8.86 6.76 -29.94
C ILE A 121 9.77 6.68 -31.16
N GLN A 122 9.20 6.29 -32.29
CA GLN A 122 9.94 6.10 -33.53
C GLN A 122 9.24 6.83 -34.69
N PRO A 123 9.99 7.40 -35.64
CA PRO A 123 9.40 8.04 -36.83
C PRO A 123 8.66 7.03 -37.71
N GLN A 124 9.14 5.79 -37.73
CA GLN A 124 8.49 4.67 -38.38
C GLN A 124 8.48 3.49 -37.41
N TYR A 125 7.29 3.06 -37.01
CA TYR A 125 7.11 1.90 -36.15
C TYR A 125 7.21 0.61 -36.96
N GLY A 126 8.02 -0.34 -36.51
CA GLY A 126 8.18 -1.67 -37.11
C GLY A 126 8.30 -2.78 -36.05
N GLY A 127 8.45 -4.04 -36.48
CA GLY A 127 8.69 -5.19 -35.59
C GLY A 127 7.46 -6.02 -35.20
N GLY A 128 6.25 -5.63 -35.63
CA GLY A 128 5.04 -6.42 -35.43
C GLY A 128 3.85 -5.90 -36.25
N THR A 129 2.81 -6.72 -36.40
CA THR A 129 1.60 -6.35 -37.13
C THR A 129 0.56 -5.77 -36.17
N ALA A 130 0.59 -4.45 -35.98
CA ALA A 130 -0.39 -3.75 -35.16
C ALA A 130 -0.61 -2.32 -35.67
N LYS A 131 -1.80 -1.76 -35.39
CA LYS A 131 -2.08 -0.34 -35.61
C LYS A 131 -1.34 0.49 -34.55
N THR A 132 -0.61 1.51 -34.99
CA THR A 132 0.21 2.36 -34.11
C THR A 132 -0.56 3.59 -33.63
N VAL A 133 -0.12 4.15 -32.49
CA VAL A 133 -0.61 5.44 -31.98
C VAL A 133 0.28 6.54 -32.54
N GLN A 134 -0.31 7.46 -33.31
CA GLN A 134 0.40 8.63 -33.81
C GLN A 134 0.43 9.72 -32.73
N LYS A 135 1.63 10.23 -32.44
CA LYS A 135 1.82 11.48 -31.69
C LYS A 135 2.46 12.48 -32.63
N HIS A 136 1.99 13.72 -32.55
CA HIS A 136 2.76 14.85 -33.07
C HIS A 136 3.93 15.08 -32.13
N MET A 137 5.12 15.26 -32.69
CA MET A 137 6.34 15.53 -31.95
C MET A 137 6.46 17.03 -31.68
#